data_AF-A0A1M7KGI1-F1
#
_entry.id   AF-A0A1M7KGI1-F1
#
_cell.length_a   1.000
_cell.length_b   1.000
_cell.length_c   1.000
_cell.angle_alpha   90.00
_cell.angle_beta   90.00
_cell.angle_gamma   90.00
#
_symmetry.space_group_name_H-M   'P 1'
#
loop_
_entity.id
_entity.type
_entity.pdbx_description
1 polymer ?
#
loop_
_entity_poly.entity_id
_entity_poly.type
_entity_poly.pdbx_seq_one_letter_code
_entity_poly.pdbx_strand_id
1 'polypeptide(L)' 'MEPFMIKTPSGRFYVKPAGTNNHERFVVDVNGEEVLLEKDDDGYMRAPGATFAGHRLNMGLLNTIADSINGFFSKAQQE' A
#
# COMPACT_ATOMS: atom_id res chain seq x y z
N MET A 1 -10.00 11.29 -0.19
CA MET A 1 -8.67 11.33 0.45
C MET A 1 -7.70 11.99 -0.50
N GLU A 2 -6.74 12.74 0.02
CA GLU A 2 -5.67 13.33 -0.80
C GLU A 2 -4.48 12.37 -0.94
N PRO A 3 -3.69 12.47 -2.02
CA PRO A 3 -2.44 11.74 -2.14
C PRO A 3 -1.47 12.08 -1.00
N PHE A 4 -0.75 11.08 -0.52
CA PHE A 4 0.22 11.25 0.57
C PHE A 4 1.50 10.46 0.28
N MET A 5 2.51 10.66 1.12
CA MET A 5 3.81 9.97 1.00
C MET A 5 4.05 9.12 2.23
N ILE A 6 4.38 7.85 2.03
CA ILE A 6 4.87 6.97 3.08
C ILE A 6 6.40 6.90 3.04
N LYS A 7 7.00 6.80 4.23
CA LYS A 7 8.44 6.56 4.40
C LYS A 7 8.62 5.16 4.98
N THR A 8 9.37 4.33 4.28
CA THR A 8 9.72 2.98 4.72
C THR A 8 11.25 2.86 4.80
N PRO A 9 11.80 1.83 5.47
CA PRO A 9 13.24 1.56 5.42
C PRO A 9 13.78 1.39 3.99
N SER A 10 12.92 0.96 3.06
CA SER A 10 13.28 0.73 1.65
C SER A 10 13.17 1.99 0.77
N GLY A 11 12.58 3.09 1.26
CA GLY A 11 12.48 4.33 0.49
C GLY A 11 11.24 5.16 0.81
N ARG A 12 10.90 6.08 -0.10
CA ARG A 12 9.69 6.90 -0.02
C ARG A 12 8.80 6.56 -1.20
N PHE A 13 7.51 6.39 -0.91
CA PHE A 13 6.53 5.98 -1.92
C PHE A 13 5.37 6.96 -1.91
N TYR A 14 4.98 7.41 -3.09
CA TYR A 14 3.78 8.21 -3.27
C TYR A 14 2.57 7.28 -3.34
N VAL A 15 1.57 7.57 -2.52
CA VAL A 15 0.34 6.80 -2.37
C VAL A 15 -0.81 7.66 -2.84
N LYS A 16 -1.57 7.16 -3.81
CA LYS A 16 -2.77 7.81 -4.32
C LYS A 16 -3.99 6.97 -3.93
N PRO A 17 -4.98 7.54 -3.23
CA PRO A 17 -6.24 6.84 -2.99
C PRO A 17 -6.96 6.61 -4.33
N ALA A 18 -7.37 5.37 -4.58
CA ALA A 18 -8.08 4.94 -5.78
C ALA A 18 -9.42 4.26 -5.47
N GLY A 19 -9.74 4.12 -4.18
CA GLY A 19 -10.94 3.45 -3.68
C GLY A 19 -12.07 4.39 -3.26
N THR A 20 -13.08 3.80 -2.64
CA THR A 20 -14.21 4.51 -2.00
C THR A 20 -14.08 4.39 -0.49
N ASN A 21 -14.87 5.13 0.29
CA ASN A 21 -14.83 5.04 1.75
C ASN A 21 -15.07 3.62 2.31
N ASN A 22 -15.76 2.75 1.55
CA ASN A 22 -16.06 1.38 1.94
C ASN A 22 -15.10 0.34 1.32
N HIS A 23 -14.26 0.75 0.36
CA HIS A 23 -13.29 -0.13 -0.29
C HIS A 23 -11.97 0.62 -0.40
N GLU A 24 -11.12 0.41 0.59
CA GLU A 24 -9.81 1.07 0.69
C GLU A 24 -8.88 0.49 -0.39
N ARG A 25 -8.70 1.25 -1.46
CA ARG A 25 -7.76 0.96 -2.56
C ARG A 25 -6.78 2.10 -2.72
N PHE A 26 -5.53 1.76 -2.97
CA PHE A 26 -4.44 2.72 -3.12
C PHE A 26 -3.54 2.32 -4.27
N VAL A 27 -3.12 3.30 -5.06
CA VAL A 27 -2.11 3.11 -6.09
C VAL A 27 -0.79 3.65 -5.56
N VAL A 28 0.26 2.85 -5.68
CA VAL A 28 1.62 3.20 -5.26
C VAL A 28 2.56 3.05 -6.45
N ASP A 29 3.37 4.08 -6.69
CA ASP A 29 4.46 3.98 -7.65
C ASP A 29 5.66 3.28 -6.99
N VAL A 30 6.00 2.09 -7.49
CA VAL A 30 7.16 1.31 -7.08
C VAL A 30 8.11 1.23 -8.27
N ASN A 31 9.16 2.05 -8.26
CA ASN A 31 10.19 2.10 -9.31
C ASN A 31 9.65 2.37 -10.73
N GLY A 32 8.63 3.23 -10.86
CA GLY A 32 7.98 3.55 -12.13
C GLY A 32 6.87 2.60 -12.53
N GLU A 33 6.52 1.62 -11.68
CA GLU A 33 5.39 0.72 -11.85
C GLU A 33 4.27 1.10 -10.87
N GLU A 34 3.07 1.35 -11.40
CA GLU A 34 1.88 1.59 -10.58
C GLU A 34 1.32 0.27 -10.05
N VAL A 35 1.32 0.11 -8.74
CA VAL A 35 0.86 -1.06 -8.00
C VAL A 35 -0.42 -0.70 -7.27
N LEU A 36 -1.51 -1.43 -7.54
CA LEU A 36 -2.75 -1.31 -6.80
C LEU A 36 -2.67 -2.14 -5.52
N LEU A 37 -2.84 -1.53 -4.35
CA LEU A 37 -3.07 -2.23 -3.09
C LEU A 37 -4.54 -2.10 -2.71
N GLU A 38 -5.14 -3.20 -2.28
CA GLU A 38 -6.52 -3.28 -1.85
C GLU A 38 -6.58 -3.93 -0.47
N LYS A 39 -7.46 -3.41 0.39
CA LYS A 39 -7.76 -4.04 1.66
C LYS A 39 -8.62 -5.25 1.43
N ASP A 40 -8.14 -6.39 1.91
CA ASP A 40 -8.84 -7.67 1.83
C ASP A 40 -9.82 -7.82 3.02
N ASP A 41 -10.65 -8.87 2.98
CA ASP A 41 -11.73 -9.11 3.93
C ASP A 41 -11.23 -9.34 5.38
N ASP A 42 -9.97 -9.75 5.55
CA ASP A 42 -9.32 -9.89 6.86
C ASP A 42 -8.69 -8.58 7.37
N GLY A 43 -8.88 -7.48 6.65
CA GLY A 43 -8.43 -6.14 7.01
C GLY A 43 -6.97 -5.83 6.64
N TYR A 44 -6.27 -6.77 5.99
CA TYR A 44 -4.89 -6.55 5.54
C TYR A 44 -4.84 -5.97 4.13
N MET A 45 -3.88 -5.09 3.91
CA MET A 45 -3.59 -4.49 2.62
C MET A 45 -2.76 -5.44 1.76
N ARG A 46 -3.22 -5.75 0.53
CA ARG A 46 -2.55 -6.70 -0.38
C ARG A 46 -2.41 -6.12 -1.78
N ALA A 47 -1.34 -6.49 -2.47
CA ALA A 47 -1.08 -6.12 -3.86
C ALA A 47 -1.22 -7.36 -4.78
N PRO A 48 -1.82 -7.24 -5.97
CA PRO A 48 -1.81 -8.31 -6.96
C PRO A 48 -0.38 -8.55 -7.45
N GLY A 49 -0.04 -9.81 -7.70
CA GLY A 49 1.33 -10.20 -8.11
C GLY A 49 2.30 -10.42 -6.93
N ALA A 50 1.88 -10.20 -5.68
CA ALA A 50 2.54 -10.73 -4.51
C ALA A 50 2.29 -12.25 -4.40
N THR A 51 2.90 -13.02 -5.29
CA THR A 51 2.87 -14.49 -5.21
C THR A 51 4.17 -14.99 -4.60
N PHE A 52 4.08 -16.10 -3.86
CA PHE A 52 5.24 -16.79 -3.27
C PHE A 52 6.34 -17.12 -4.30
N ALA A 53 5.97 -17.27 -5.57
CA ALA A 53 6.89 -17.57 -6.67
C ALA A 53 7.62 -16.34 -7.25
N GLY A 54 7.32 -15.12 -6.80
CA GLY A 54 8.12 -13.91 -7.02
C GLY A 54 8.46 -13.64 -8.49
N HIS A 55 7.57 -12.98 -9.23
CA HIS A 55 7.84 -12.74 -10.65
C HIS A 55 7.83 -11.28 -11.12
N ARG A 56 7.54 -10.29 -10.26
CA ARG A 56 7.64 -8.88 -10.69
C ARG A 56 8.07 -7.89 -9.61
N LEU A 57 7.50 -8.01 -8.41
CA LEU A 57 7.78 -7.11 -7.30
C LEU A 57 8.15 -7.91 -6.06
N ASN A 58 9.06 -7.38 -5.24
CA ASN A 58 9.50 -8.05 -4.02
C ASN A 58 8.37 -8.07 -2.98
N MET A 59 7.91 -9.27 -2.57
CA MET A 59 6.82 -9.38 -1.58
C MET A 59 7.13 -8.68 -0.25
N GLY A 60 8.38 -8.72 0.22
CA GLY A 60 8.78 -8.02 1.44
C GLY A 60 8.62 -6.50 1.33
N LEU A 61 8.95 -5.93 0.17
CA LEU A 61 8.72 -4.52 -0.11
C LEU A 61 7.23 -4.19 -0.12
N LEU A 62 6.42 -4.99 -0.82
CA LEU A 62 4.97 -4.79 -0.90
C LEU A 62 4.30 -4.89 0.48
N ASN A 63 4.72 -5.84 1.32
CA ASN A 63 4.25 -5.96 2.70
C ASN A 63 4.66 -4.75 3.54
N THR A 64 5.91 -4.28 3.40
CA THR A 64 6.38 -3.09 4.12
C THR A 64 5.58 -1.83 3.73
N ILE A 65 5.25 -1.68 2.45
CA ILE A 65 4.40 -0.59 1.96
C ILE A 65 2.99 -0.73 2.53
N ALA A 66 2.38 -1.91 2.44
CA ALA A 66 1.05 -2.21 2.99
C ALA A 66 0.95 -1.87 4.49
N ASP A 67 1.92 -2.31 5.29
CA ASP A 67 1.99 -2.02 6.73
C ASP A 67 2.13 -0.52 7.00
N SER A 68 2.92 0.19 6.19
CA SER A 68 3.10 1.63 6.33
C SER A 68 1.84 2.42 6.00
N ILE A 69 1.07 1.99 4.99
CA ILE A 69 -0.24 2.57 4.65
C ILE A 69 -1.21 2.35 5.80
N ASN A 70 -1.32 1.12 6.31
CA ASN A 70 -2.19 0.82 7.46
C ASN A 70 -1.80 1.63 8.70
N GLY A 71 -0.50 1.71 9.02
CA GLY A 71 0.00 2.48 10.14
C GLY A 71 -0.22 4.00 10.01
N PHE A 72 -0.23 4.53 8.79
CA PHE A 72 -0.56 5.94 8.55
C PHE A 72 -2.02 6.24 8.97
N PHE A 73 -2.97 5.37 8.64
CA PHE A 73 -4.37 5.57 9.02
C PHE A 73 -4.64 5.33 10.50
N SER A 74 -3.99 4.34 11.10
CA SER A 74 -4.11 4.12 12.55
C SER A 74 -3.60 5.31 13.37
N LYS A 75 -2.64 6.09 12.83
CA LYS A 75 -2.16 7.33 13.46
C LYS A 75 -3.06 8.52 13.18
N ALA A 76 -3.54 8.67 11.95
CA ALA A 76 -4.44 9.75 11.57
C ALA A 76 -5.80 9.72 12.30
N GLN A 77 -6.21 8.58 12.86
CA GLN A 77 -7.42 8.45 13.68
C GLN A 77 -7.20 8.75 15.18
N GLN A 78 -5.95 9.00 15.61
CA GLN A 78 -5.60 9.33 17.00
C GLN A 78 -5.34 10.82 17.23
N GLU A 79 -5.47 11.65 16.19
CA GLU A 79 -5.42 13.12 16.24
C GLU A 79 -6.81 13.71 16.02
#